data_AF-A0A258G279-F1
#
_entry.id   AF-A0A258G279-F1
#
_cell.length_a   1.000
_cell.length_b   1.000
_cell.length_c   1.000
_cell.angle_alpha   90.00
_cell.angle_beta   90.00
_cell.angle_gamma   90.00
#
_symmetry.space_group_name_H-M   'P 1'
#
loop_
_entity.id
_entity.type
_entity.pdbx_description
1 polymer ?
#
loop_
_entity_poly.entity_id
_entity_poly.type
_entity_poly.pdbx_seq_one_letter_code
_entity_poly.pdbx_strand_id
1 'polypeptide(L)' 'MTRALSFFTPPVIMALVASVAGLLAVFVATRSGATEQGRYAKRIVGTMLAALALILGGFAYALWTWSNSF' A
#
# COMPACT_ATOMS: atom_id res chain seq x y z
N MET A 1 3.08 -27.08 -10.62
CA MET A 1 2.59 -25.98 -9.76
C MET A 1 3.57 -24.80 -9.85
N THR A 2 3.65 -24.11 -11.00
CA THR A 2 4.86 -23.27 -11.26
C THR A 2 4.64 -21.98 -12.05
N ARG A 3 3.46 -21.74 -12.64
CA ARG A 3 3.16 -20.50 -13.39
C ARG A 3 2.62 -19.36 -12.53
N ALA A 4 1.98 -19.65 -11.40
CA ALA A 4 1.46 -18.58 -10.53
C ALA A 4 2.59 -17.80 -9.84
N LEU A 5 3.65 -18.51 -9.43
CA LEU A 5 4.82 -17.91 -8.77
C LEU A 5 5.62 -16.98 -9.69
N SER A 6 5.60 -17.18 -11.02
CA SER A 6 6.30 -16.30 -11.96
C SER A 6 5.68 -14.90 -12.05
N PHE A 7 4.43 -14.72 -11.62
CA PHE A 7 3.79 -13.40 -11.54
C PHE A 7 4.12 -12.65 -10.26
N PHE A 8 4.61 -13.33 -9.21
CA PHE A 8 5.02 -12.71 -7.95
C PHE A 8 6.45 -12.15 -8.03
N THR A 9 6.66 -11.24 -8.99
CA THR A 9 7.91 -10.48 -9.06
C THR A 9 7.96 -9.44 -7.95
N PRO A 10 9.16 -9.01 -7.50
CA PRO A 10 9.30 -7.98 -6.47
C PRO A 10 8.44 -6.71 -6.70
N PRO A 11 8.42 -6.08 -7.90
CA PRO A 11 7.57 -4.90 -8.13
C PRO A 11 6.07 -5.22 -8.03
N VAL A 12 5.63 -6.41 -8.45
CA VAL A 12 4.21 -6.82 -8.34
C VAL A 12 3.82 -7.01 -6.88
N ILE A 13 4.66 -7.66 -6.07
CA ILE A 13 4.41 -7.83 -4.62
C ILE A 13 4.31 -6.46 -3.95
N MET A 14 5.25 -5.56 -4.23
CA MET A 14 5.24 -4.20 -3.67
C MET A 14 3.99 -3.42 -4.08
N ALA A 15 3.58 -3.50 -5.36
CA ALA A 15 2.36 -2.85 -5.85
C ALA A 15 1.08 -3.40 -5.18
N LEU A 16 1.02 -4.71 -4.93
CA LEU A 16 -0.09 -5.34 -4.22
C LEU A 16 -0.17 -4.85 -2.77
N VAL A 17 0.95 -4.85 -2.05
CA VAL A 17 0.99 -4.35 -0.66
C VAL A 17 0.65 -2.86 -0.61
N ALA A 18 1.16 -2.06 -1.55
CA ALA A 18 0.82 -0.65 -1.67
C ALA A 18 -0.69 -0.45 -1.89
N SER A 19 -1.31 -1.25 -2.76
CA SER A 19 -2.74 -1.18 -3.05
C SER A 19 -3.58 -1.54 -1.83
N VAL A 20 -3.24 -2.62 -1.11
CA VAL A 20 -3.93 -3.02 0.11
C VAL A 20 -3.78 -1.94 1.19
N ALA A 21 -2.57 -1.40 1.38
CA ALA A 21 -2.33 -0.31 2.33
C ALA A 21 -3.15 0.94 1.99
N GLY A 22 -3.23 1.31 0.71
CA GLY A 22 -4.04 2.43 0.23
C GLY A 22 -5.54 2.22 0.48
N LEU A 23 -6.07 1.03 0.18
CA LEU A 23 -7.46 0.66 0.46
C LEU A 23 -7.77 0.70 1.97
N LEU A 24 -6.85 0.19 2.81
CA LEU A 24 -6.98 0.26 4.26
C LEU A 24 -6.91 1.71 4.76
N ALA A 25 -6.06 2.56 4.17
CA ALA A 25 -6.01 3.98 4.52
C ALA A 25 -7.37 4.65 4.25
N VAL A 26 -7.99 4.39 3.09
CA VAL A 26 -9.33 4.90 2.76
C VAL A 26 -10.41 4.32 3.69
N PHE A 27 -10.36 3.02 3.97
CA PHE A 27 -11.28 2.37 4.92
C PHE A 27 -11.18 2.99 6.31
N VAL A 28 -9.96 3.17 6.83
CA VAL A 28 -9.71 3.83 8.12
C VAL A 28 -10.22 5.27 8.06
N ALA A 29 -9.92 6.02 6.99
CA ALA A 29 -10.34 7.40 6.78
C ALA A 29 -11.86 7.58 6.69
N THR A 30 -12.62 6.57 6.29
CA THR A 30 -14.09 6.64 6.16
C THR A 30 -14.84 6.16 7.40
N ARG A 31 -14.19 5.43 8.32
CA ARG A 31 -14.84 4.91 9.54
C ARG A 31 -15.14 6.00 10.58
N SER A 32 -16.32 6.00 11.20
CA SER A 32 -16.66 6.95 12.26
C SER A 32 -15.87 6.71 13.57
N GLY A 33 -15.33 7.77 14.17
CA GLY A 33 -14.72 7.73 15.50
C GLY A 33 -15.64 8.39 16.53
N ALA A 34 -16.24 7.57 17.42
CA ALA A 34 -17.17 8.04 18.45
C ALA A 34 -16.48 8.83 19.57
N THR A 35 -15.20 8.57 19.81
CA THR A 35 -14.38 9.22 20.85
C THR A 35 -13.26 10.06 20.23
N GLU A 36 -12.76 11.07 20.95
CA GLU A 36 -11.61 11.86 20.52
C GLU A 36 -10.36 11.00 20.32
N GLN A 37 -10.08 10.09 21.26
CA GLN A 37 -8.98 9.13 21.15
C GLN A 37 -9.11 8.27 19.87
N GLY A 38 -10.33 7.82 19.54
CA GLY A 38 -10.59 7.07 18.31
C GLY A 38 -10.34 7.88 17.05
N ARG A 39 -10.66 9.19 17.06
CA ARG A 39 -10.37 10.11 15.95
C ARG A 39 -8.86 10.32 15.76
N TYR A 40 -8.11 10.47 16.84
CA TYR A 40 -6.65 10.61 16.79
C TYR A 40 -5.97 9.33 16.30
N ALA A 41 -6.32 8.17 16.87
CA ALA A 41 -5.78 6.88 16.45
C ALA A 41 -6.04 6.62 14.95
N LYS A 42 -7.25 6.91 14.49
CA LYS A 42 -7.62 6.82 13.06
C LYS A 42 -6.72 7.69 12.17
N ARG A 43 -6.44 8.92 12.57
CA ARG A 43 -5.56 9.81 11.79
C ARG A 43 -4.15 9.26 11.70
N ILE A 44 -3.57 8.82 12.81
CA ILE A 44 -2.21 8.25 12.84
C ILE A 44 -2.12 6.98 11.99
N VAL A 45 -3.05 6.04 12.20
CA VAL A 45 -3.05 4.77 11.44
C VAL A 45 -3.29 5.04 9.96
N GLY A 46 -4.24 5.92 9.63
CA GLY A 46 -4.54 6.31 8.26
C GLY A 46 -3.36 6.97 7.55
N THR A 47 -2.64 7.89 8.21
CA THR A 47 -1.47 8.53 7.61
C THR A 47 -0.30 7.57 7.46
N MET A 48 -0.07 6.67 8.42
CA MET A 48 0.96 5.63 8.29
C MET A 48 0.67 4.66 7.14
N LEU A 49 -0.58 4.23 6.98
CA LEU A 49 -1.00 3.38 5.85
C LEU A 49 -0.86 4.11 4.50
N ALA A 50 -1.25 5.39 4.45
CA ALA A 50 -1.10 6.19 3.24
C ALA A 50 0.39 6.39 2.87
N ALA A 51 1.24 6.69 3.86
CA ALA A 51 2.68 6.82 3.64
C ALA A 51 3.29 5.50 3.16
N LEU A 52 2.91 4.37 3.76
CA LEU A 52 3.35 3.04 3.32
C LEU A 52 2.95 2.77 1.86
N ALA A 53 1.71 3.09 1.49
CA ALA A 53 1.22 2.93 0.12
C ALA A 53 2.02 3.76 -0.89
N LEU A 54 2.32 5.01 -0.57
CA LEU A 54 3.11 5.90 -1.43
C LEU A 54 4.56 5.42 -1.58
N ILE A 55 5.21 5.03 -0.48
CA ILE A 55 6.60 4.54 -0.49
C ILE A 55 6.71 3.28 -1.34
N LEU A 56 5.87 2.28 -1.06
CA LEU A 56 5.91 1.00 -1.79
C LEU A 56 5.48 1.18 -3.25
N GLY A 57 4.49 2.02 -3.53
CA GLY A 57 4.06 2.33 -4.89
C GLY A 57 5.17 2.99 -5.71
N GLY A 58 5.89 3.95 -5.12
CA GLY A 58 7.04 4.60 -5.75
C GLY A 58 8.17 3.63 -6.06
N PHE A 59 8.53 2.76 -5.12
CA PHE A 59 9.55 1.73 -5.35
C PHE A 59 9.11 0.67 -6.37
N ALA A 60 7.85 0.24 -6.33
CA ALA A 60 7.30 -0.68 -7.32
C ALA A 60 7.38 -0.10 -8.73
N TYR A 61 7.02 1.18 -8.89
CA TYR A 61 7.14 1.90 -10.16
C TYR A 61 8.60 1.99 -10.62
N ALA A 62 9.51 2.42 -9.76
CA ALA A 62 10.94 2.52 -10.11
C ALA A 62 11.51 1.17 -10.57
N LEU A 63 11.30 0.10 -9.80
CA LEU A 63 11.74 -1.25 -10.15
C LEU A 63 11.14 -1.75 -11.46
N TRP A 64 9.86 -1.48 -11.70
CA TRP A 64 9.20 -1.82 -12.95
C TRP A 64 9.84 -1.08 -14.12
N THR A 65 10.07 0.23 -14.01
CA THR A 65 10.72 0.99 -15.09
C THR A 65 12.13 0.47 -15.41
N TRP A 66 12.94 0.20 -14.38
CA TRP A 66 14.29 -0.32 -14.58
C TRP A 66 14.31 -1.72 -15.18
N SER A 67 13.33 -2.57 -14.80
CA SER A 67 13.22 -3.93 -15.34
C SER A 67 12.81 -3.97 -16.81
N ASN A 68 12.14 -2.93 -17.31
CA ASN A 68 11.67 -2.85 -18.71
C ASN A 68 12.52 -1.92 -19.59
N SER A 69 13.55 -1.27 -19.04
CA SER A 69 14.43 -0.35 -19.77
C SER A 69 15.62 -1.06 -20.46
N PHE A 70 15.65 -2.39 -20.48
CA PHE A 70 16.69 -3.21 -21.10
C PHE A 70 16.09 -4.20 -22.09
#